data_AF-A0A5C1DG08-F1
#
_entry.id   AF-A0A5C1DG08-F1
#
_cell.length_a   1.000
_cell.length_b   1.000
_cell.length_c   1.000
_cell.angle_alpha   90.00
_cell.angle_beta   90.00
_cell.angle_gamma   90.00
#
_symmetry.space_group_name_H-M   'P 1'
#
loop_
_entity.id
_entity.type
_entity.pdbx_description
1 polymer ?
#
loop_
_entity_poly.entity_id
_entity_poly.type
_entity_poly.pdbx_seq_one_letter_code
_entity_poly.pdbx_strand_id
1 'polypeptide(L)' 'MRTAIVVSYFGPGRGSKARIARSLGVSTAAVAKWGETVPDGSAYQLIRRFPELDRMDKEDWAKSSSSGPSTE' A
#
# COMPACT_ATOMS: atom_id res chain seq x y z
N MET A 1 2.65 -4.95 3.69
CA MET A 1 2.14 -3.77 2.96
C MET A 1 1.16 -4.14 1.87
N ARG A 2 -0.13 -3.91 2.13
CA ARG A 2 -1.18 -4.06 1.11
C ARG A 2 -1.11 -2.97 0.05
N THR A 3 -1.26 -3.35 -1.22
CA THR A 3 -1.30 -2.41 -2.35
C THR A 3 -2.44 -1.41 -2.20
N ALA A 4 -3.58 -1.85 -1.66
CA ALA A 4 -4.73 -0.99 -1.42
C ALA A 4 -4.42 0.19 -0.48
N ILE A 5 -3.64 -0.04 0.59
CA ILE A 5 -3.23 1.02 1.53
C ILE A 5 -2.36 2.05 0.82
N VAL A 6 -1.40 1.60 0.02
CA VAL A 6 -0.55 2.49 -0.77
C VAL A 6 -1.37 3.31 -1.76
N VAL A 7 -2.28 2.68 -2.50
CA VAL A 7 -3.14 3.39 -3.45
C VAL A 7 -4.03 4.41 -2.75
N SER A 8 -4.58 4.08 -1.58
CA SER A 8 -5.38 4.99 -0.76
C SER A 8 -4.57 6.19 -0.26
N TYR A 9 -3.34 5.97 0.21
CA TYR A 9 -2.45 7.03 0.70
C TYR A 9 -2.08 8.04 -0.40
N PHE A 10 -1.73 7.56 -1.60
CA PHE A 10 -1.38 8.42 -2.74
C PHE A 10 -2.60 9.08 -3.42
N GLY A 11 -3.80 8.83 -2.89
CA GLY A 11 -5.08 9.32 -3.35
C GLY A 11 -5.77 8.37 -4.32
N PRO A 12 -7.01 7.92 -4.04
CA PRO A 12 -7.77 7.07 -4.95
C PRO A 12 -8.15 7.86 -6.22
N GLY A 13 -7.91 7.28 -7.39
CA GLY A 13 -8.30 7.89 -8.67
C GLY A 13 -7.36 7.61 -9.84
N ARG A 14 -7.70 8.16 -11.02
CA ARG A 14 -6.84 8.12 -12.21
C ARG A 14 -5.54 8.87 -11.91
N GLY A 15 -4.45 8.12 -11.76
CA GLY A 15 -3.12 8.67 -11.53
C GLY A 15 -2.45 8.23 -10.23
N SER A 16 -3.14 7.51 -9.33
CA SER A 16 -2.55 6.94 -8.11
C SER A 16 -1.30 6.11 -8.43
N LYS A 17 -1.43 5.16 -9.35
CA LYS A 17 -0.32 4.32 -9.84
C LYS A 17 0.84 5.16 -10.41
N ALA A 18 0.54 6.26 -11.11
CA ALA A 18 1.56 7.14 -11.68
C ALA A 18 2.30 7.94 -10.60
N ARG A 19 1.60 8.40 -9.55
CA ARG A 19 2.20 9.08 -8.38
C ARG A 19 3.10 8.14 -7.59
N ILE A 20 2.64 6.90 -7.37
CA ILE A 20 3.43 5.85 -6.72
C ILE A 20 4.69 5.56 -7.55
N ALA A 21 4.52 5.36 -8.85
CA ALA A 21 5.63 5.10 -9.77
C ALA A 21 6.67 6.23 -9.75
N ARG A 22 6.22 7.49 -9.80
CA ARG A 22 7.09 8.68 -9.70
C ARG A 22 7.82 8.76 -8.35
N SER A 23 7.16 8.34 -7.26
CA SER A 23 7.75 8.35 -5.92
C SER A 23 8.79 7.24 -5.73
N LEU A 24 8.64 6.13 -6.45
CA LEU A 24 9.57 5.00 -6.42
C LEU A 24 10.62 5.04 -7.53
N GLY A 25 10.50 5.94 -8.50
CA GLY A 25 11.37 5.97 -9.68
C GLY A 25 11.21 4.75 -10.58
N VAL A 26 10.05 4.10 -10.56
CA VAL A 26 9.72 2.94 -11.39
C VAL A 26 8.68 3.31 -12.45
N SER A 27 8.38 2.38 -13.37
CA SER A 27 7.33 2.60 -14.38
C SER A 27 5.93 2.40 -13.80
N THR A 28 4.95 3.15 -14.32
CA THR A 28 3.53 2.96 -13.97
C THR A 28 3.06 1.52 -14.28
N ALA A 29 3.64 0.89 -15.30
CA ALA A 29 3.38 -0.51 -15.63
C ALA A 29 3.87 -1.47 -14.54
N ALA A 30 5.00 -1.18 -13.90
CA ALA A 30 5.49 -1.98 -12.76
C ALA A 30 4.53 -1.91 -11.58
N VAL A 31 4.03 -0.71 -11.24
CA VAL A 31 3.01 -0.52 -10.19
C VAL A 31 1.69 -1.18 -10.58
N ALA A 32 1.34 -1.18 -11.87
CA ALA A 32 0.13 -1.83 -12.35
C ALA A 32 0.17 -3.36 -12.26
N LYS A 33 1.37 -3.95 -12.20
CA LYS A 33 1.60 -5.40 -12.00
C LYS A 33 1.57 -5.82 -10.53
N TRP A 34 1.50 -4.87 -9.58
CA TRP A 34 1.37 -5.22 -8.18
C TRP A 34 0.05 -5.96 -7.95
N GLY A 35 0.12 -7.06 -7.21
CA GLY A 35 -1.05 -7.82 -6.79
C GLY A 35 -1.66 -7.22 -5.52
N GLU A 36 -2.16 -8.09 -4.65
CA GLU A 36 -2.73 -7.69 -3.36
C GLU A 36 -1.70 -7.03 -2.43
N THR A 37 -0.44 -7.46 -2.55
CA THR A 37 0.69 -6.95 -1.77
C THR A 37 1.73 -6.24 -2.65
N VAL A 38 2.40 -5.26 -2.05
CA VAL A 38 3.51 -4.56 -2.69
C VAL A 38 4.77 -5.43 -2.59
N PRO A 39 5.56 -5.60 -3.68
CA PRO A 39 6.81 -6.34 -3.63
C PRO A 39 7.79 -5.78 -2.59
N ASP A 40 8.53 -6.64 -1.88
CA ASP A 40 9.36 -6.25 -0.73
C ASP A 40 10.33 -5.09 -1.04
N GLY A 41 10.98 -5.11 -2.20
CA GLY A 41 11.88 -4.03 -2.61
C GLY A 41 11.20 -2.67 -2.76
N SER A 42 9.96 -2.65 -3.29
CA SER A 42 9.16 -1.43 -3.39
C SER A 42 8.59 -1.03 -2.02
N ALA A 43 8.15 -1.99 -1.23
CA ALA A 43 7.65 -1.75 0.13
C ALA A 43 8.73 -1.12 1.02
N TYR A 44 9.97 -1.62 0.97
CA TYR A 44 11.09 -1.05 1.73
C TYR A 44 11.35 0.42 1.36
N GLN A 45 11.32 0.74 0.07
CA GLN A 45 11.48 2.12 -0.39
C GLN A 45 10.31 3.01 0.05
N LEU A 46 9.08 2.50 0.00
CA LEU A 46 7.89 3.22 0.47
C LEU A 46 7.97 3.49 1.97
N ILE A 47 8.27 2.50 2.80
CA ILE A 47 8.36 2.64 4.27
C ILE A 47 9.45 3.65 4.63
N ARG A 48 10.62 3.56 3.98
CA ARG A 48 11.74 4.47 4.25
C ARG A 48 11.43 5.92 3.87
N ARG A 49 10.60 6.14 2.84
CA ARG A 49 10.27 7.48 2.34
C ARG A 49 8.98 8.04 2.95
N PHE A 50 8.06 7.17 3.35
CA PHE A 50 6.73 7.45 3.89
C PHE A 50 6.46 6.52 5.09
N PRO A 51 7.03 6.80 6.27
CA PRO A 51 6.86 5.94 7.45
C PRO A 51 5.39 5.83 7.92
N GLU A 52 4.54 6.78 7.51
CA GLU A 52 3.09 6.72 7.78
C GLU A 52 2.42 5.52 7.09
N LEU A 53 2.91 5.09 5.92
CA LEU A 53 2.38 3.91 5.23
C LEU A 53 2.58 2.63 6.06
N ASP A 54 3.68 2.53 6.80
CA ASP A 54 3.94 1.39 7.70
C ASP A 54 2.97 1.38 8.88
N ARG A 55 2.67 2.56 9.46
CA ARG A 55 1.67 2.69 10.52
C ARG A 55 0.29 2.29 10.02
N MET A 56 -0.13 2.82 8.87
CA MET A 56 -1.43 2.48 8.27
C MET A 56 -1.57 1.00 7.92
N ASP A 57 -0.50 0.36 7.41
CA ASP A 57 -0.49 -1.09 7.13
C ASP A 57 -0.64 -1.91 8.41
N LYS A 58 0.04 -1.52 9.49
CA LYS A 58 -0.09 -2.16 10.81
C LYS A 58 -1.49 -1.98 11.41
N GLU A 59 -2.07 -0.79 11.27
CA GLU A 59 -3.43 -0.49 11.74
C GLU A 59 -4.49 -1.25 10.94
N ASP A 60 -4.34 -1.33 9.61
CA ASP A 60 -5.21 -2.13 8.75
C ASP A 60 -5.12 -3.62 9.09
N TRP A 61 -3.91 -4.12 9.30
CA TRP A 61 -3.68 -5.49 9.75
C TRP A 61 -4.33 -5.77 11.10
N ALA A 62 -4.14 -4.86 12.08
CA ALA A 62 -4.73 -4.98 13.41
C ALA A 62 -6.27 -4.97 13.34
N LYS A 63 -6.87 -4.04 12.59
CA LYS A 63 -8.33 -3.99 12.38
C LYS A 63 -8.85 -5.24 11.68
N SER A 64 -8.14 -5.72 10.66
CA SER A 64 -8.51 -6.95 9.95
C SER A 64 -8.41 -8.18 10.85
N SER A 65 -7.54 -8.17 11.87
CA SER A 65 -7.41 -9.24 12.87
C SER A 65 -8.39 -9.12 14.05
N SER A 66 -8.83 -7.91 14.39
CA SER A 66 -9.85 -7.67 15.44
C SER A 66 -11.28 -7.89 14.96
N SER A 67 -11.52 -7.88 13.65
CA SER A 67 -12.80 -8.31 13.05
C SER A 67 -12.83 -9.85 12.86
N GLY A 68 -12.57 -10.61 13.93
CA GLY A 68 -12.98 -12.01 14.03
C GLY A 68 -14.50 -12.10 14.28
N PRO A 69 -15.17 -13.20 13.93
CA PRO A 69 -16.62 -13.24 13.84
C PRO A 69 -17.25 -13.02 15.22
N SER A 70 -18.05 -11.96 15.37
CA SER A 70 -19.10 -11.94 16.37
C SER A 70 -20.12 -13.01 15.96
N THR A 71 -19.91 -14.24 16.43
CA THR A 71 -20.95 -15.26 16.49
C THR A 71 -21.84 -14.90 17.67
N GLU A 72 -23.01 -14.34 17.37
CA GLU A 72 -24.16 -14.30 18.29
C GLU A 72 -25.23 -15.25 17.75
#